data_AF-A0A382V8X7-F1
#
_entry.id   AF-A0A382V8X7-F1
#
_cell.length_a   1.000
_cell.length_b   1.000
_cell.length_c   1.000
_cell.angle_alpha   90.00
_cell.angle_beta   90.00
_cell.angle_gamma   90.00
#
_symmetry.space_group_name_H-M   'P 1'
#
loop_
_entity.id
_entity.type
_entity.pdbx_description
1 polymer ?
#
loop_
_entity_poly.entity_id
_entity_poly.type
_entity_poly.pdbx_seq_one_letter_code
_entity_poly.pdbx_strand_id
1 'polypeptide(L)'
;MIDVVMPKMGESITEGTILEWKKQVGDSINKDEALLEISTDKVDSEIPSPASGTIIEISAKVNETVPVGNIIARIGEIGESPTPNRDTKLDTEEANSKSAKGKSKDVEYSQDTDMVEIEEKAPSSLETSNISASIQSSKRFYSPLVKS
;
A
#
# COMPACT_ATOMS: atom_id res chain seq x y z
N MET A 1 9.95 26.29 -3.07
CA MET A 1 9.24 25.40 -2.12
C MET A 1 7.74 25.66 -2.16
N ILE A 2 6.94 24.60 -2.17
CA ILE A 2 5.48 24.61 -2.11
C ILE A 2 5.05 23.92 -0.82
N ASP A 3 4.20 24.57 -0.03
CA ASP A 3 3.59 23.96 1.16
C ASP A 3 2.34 23.17 0.74
N VAL A 4 2.28 21.91 1.15
CA VAL A 4 1.07 21.08 1.02
C VAL A 4 0.25 21.28 2.27
N VAL A 5 -0.97 21.78 2.10
CA VAL A 5 -1.93 21.97 3.19
C VAL A 5 -3.05 20.96 3.09
N MET A 6 -3.64 20.61 4.23
CA MET A 6 -4.85 19.79 4.27
C MET A 6 -6.00 20.52 3.54
N PRO A 7 -6.54 19.97 2.44
CA PRO A 7 -7.63 20.59 1.71
C PRO A 7 -8.94 20.50 2.50
N LYS A 8 -9.93 21.29 2.08
CA LYS A 8 -11.28 21.21 2.64
C LYS A 8 -11.97 19.97 2.10
N MET A 9 -12.23 19.00 2.97
CA MET A 9 -12.78 17.69 2.61
C MET A 9 -14.29 17.60 2.82
N GLY A 10 -15.03 18.64 2.41
CA GLY A 10 -16.48 18.76 2.61
C GLY A 10 -16.88 19.89 3.55
N GLU A 11 -18.13 20.33 3.50
CA GLU A 11 -18.62 21.51 4.23
C GLU A 11 -18.63 21.33 5.75
N SER A 12 -18.71 20.09 6.24
CA SER A 12 -18.82 19.76 7.67
C SER A 12 -17.56 19.12 8.26
N ILE A 13 -16.48 18.98 7.50
CA ILE A 13 -15.27 18.25 7.91
C ILE A 13 -14.15 19.25 8.18
N THR A 14 -13.67 19.25 9.44
CA THR A 14 -12.70 20.24 9.94
C THR A 14 -11.33 19.64 10.26
N GLU A 15 -11.19 18.32 10.24
CA GLU A 15 -9.95 17.59 10.48
C GLU A 15 -9.95 16.24 9.75
N GLY A 16 -8.76 15.68 9.52
CA GLY A 16 -8.57 14.37 8.90
C GLY A 16 -7.39 13.63 9.54
N THR A 17 -7.49 12.30 9.62
CA THR A 17 -6.45 11.43 10.16
C THR A 17 -5.69 10.75 9.04
N ILE A 18 -4.36 10.80 9.06
CA ILE A 18 -3.53 10.17 8.00
C ILE A 18 -3.55 8.65 8.16
N LEU A 19 -3.95 7.93 7.12
CA LEU A 19 -3.98 6.46 7.09
C LEU A 19 -2.63 5.87 6.70
N GLU A 20 -2.06 6.37 5.60
CA GLU A 20 -0.80 5.87 5.04
C GLU A 20 -0.14 6.93 4.13
N TRP A 21 1.19 6.99 4.17
CA TRP A 21 2.00 7.76 3.23
C TRP A 21 2.41 6.89 2.04
N LYS A 22 2.01 7.26 0.82
CA LYS A 22 2.49 6.63 -0.43
C LYS A 22 3.86 7.15 -0.86
N LYS A 23 4.25 8.32 -0.34
CA LYS A 23 5.47 9.04 -0.70
C LYS A 23 6.29 9.37 0.55
N GLN A 24 7.61 9.42 0.43
CA GLN A 24 8.54 9.70 1.52
C GLN A 24 9.41 10.91 1.23
N VAL A 25 10.07 11.44 2.27
CA VAL A 25 11.07 12.51 2.12
C VAL A 25 12.17 12.05 1.16
N GLY A 26 12.45 12.85 0.14
CA GLY A 26 13.39 12.55 -0.95
C GLY A 26 12.75 11.89 -2.17
N ASP A 27 11.47 11.49 -2.12
CA ASP A 27 10.79 10.91 -3.29
C ASP A 27 10.34 11.99 -4.28
N SER A 28 10.41 11.66 -5.57
CA SER A 28 9.98 12.53 -6.65
C SER A 28 8.50 12.32 -6.96
N ILE A 29 7.78 13.42 -7.16
CA ILE A 29 6.32 13.44 -7.38
C ILE A 29 5.96 14.38 -8.53
N ASN A 30 4.86 14.10 -9.19
CA ASN A 30 4.28 14.96 -10.22
C ASN A 30 3.08 15.74 -9.68
N LYS A 31 2.72 16.80 -10.39
CA LYS A 31 1.47 17.53 -10.16
C LYS A 31 0.29 16.57 -10.31
N ASP A 32 -0.71 16.73 -9.42
CA ASP A 32 -1.94 15.92 -9.39
C ASP A 32 -1.68 14.43 -9.07
N GLU A 33 -0.51 14.08 -8.52
CA GLU A 33 -0.19 12.74 -8.03
C GLU A 33 -0.59 12.57 -6.56
N ALA A 34 -1.13 11.40 -6.19
CA ALA A 34 -1.55 11.08 -4.83
C ALA A 34 -0.35 10.94 -3.88
N LEU A 35 -0.27 11.78 -2.84
CA LEU A 35 0.83 11.78 -1.88
C LEU A 35 0.61 10.81 -0.73
N LEU A 36 -0.62 10.79 -0.22
CA LEU A 36 -1.02 10.05 0.97
C LEU A 36 -2.54 9.89 0.99
N GLU A 37 -3.01 9.02 1.87
CA GLU A 37 -4.42 8.77 2.12
C GLU A 37 -4.81 9.23 3.53
N ILE A 38 -5.96 9.87 3.64
CA ILE A 38 -6.56 10.28 4.92
C ILE A 38 -7.92 9.62 5.11
N SER A 39 -8.27 9.36 6.36
CA SER A 39 -9.61 9.01 6.80
C SER A 39 -10.25 10.20 7.48
N THR A 40 -11.47 10.53 7.07
CA THR A 40 -12.33 11.48 7.78
C THR A 40 -13.49 10.72 8.44
N ASP A 41 -14.29 11.39 9.27
CA ASP A 41 -15.46 10.80 9.94
C ASP A 41 -16.46 10.13 8.98
N LYS A 42 -16.50 10.56 7.71
CA LYS A 42 -17.51 10.10 6.74
C LYS A 42 -16.94 9.35 5.56
N VAL A 43 -15.80 9.79 5.01
CA VAL A 43 -15.24 9.21 3.79
C VAL A 43 -13.71 9.30 3.83
N ASP A 44 -13.05 8.25 3.36
CA ASP A 44 -11.65 8.29 2.98
C ASP A 44 -11.42 9.21 1.78
N SER A 45 -10.25 9.85 1.74
CA SER A 45 -9.88 10.71 0.63
C SER A 45 -8.37 10.80 0.49
N GLU A 46 -7.89 10.96 -0.73
CA GLU A 46 -6.48 11.14 -1.04
C GLU A 46 -6.10 12.62 -1.12
N ILE A 47 -4.85 12.93 -0.77
CA ILE A 47 -4.30 14.28 -0.92
C ILE A 47 -3.45 14.34 -2.20
N PRO A 48 -3.91 15.06 -3.24
CA PRO A 48 -3.13 15.23 -4.46
C PRO A 48 -2.03 16.26 -4.28
N SER A 49 -0.96 16.13 -5.06
CA SER A 49 0.14 17.09 -5.07
C SER A 49 -0.24 18.39 -5.81
N PRO A 50 -0.06 19.57 -5.19
CA PRO A 50 -0.29 20.86 -5.86
C PRO A 50 0.76 21.19 -6.94
N ALA A 51 1.95 20.56 -6.91
CA ALA A 51 3.05 20.83 -7.85
C ALA A 51 3.94 19.59 -8.05
N SER A 52 4.68 19.54 -9.16
CA SER A 52 5.73 18.54 -9.36
C SER A 52 7.01 18.93 -8.62
N GLY A 53 7.69 17.97 -7.99
CA GLY A 53 8.89 18.24 -7.19
C GLY A 53 9.38 17.05 -6.38
N THR A 54 10.10 17.34 -5.29
CA THR A 54 10.60 16.33 -4.34
C THR A 54 10.12 16.67 -2.94
N ILE A 55 9.70 15.67 -2.16
CA ILE A 55 9.30 15.91 -0.77
C ILE A 55 10.55 16.26 0.05
N ILE A 56 10.61 17.45 0.62
CA ILE A 56 11.75 17.89 1.44
C ILE A 56 11.53 17.64 2.93
N GLU A 57 10.28 17.69 3.39
CA GLU A 57 9.92 17.57 4.79
C GLU A 57 8.48 17.09 4.94
N ILE A 58 8.25 16.19 5.89
CA ILE A 58 6.92 15.73 6.30
C ILE A 58 6.72 16.16 7.76
N SER A 59 5.71 16.98 8.02
CA SER A 59 5.39 17.46 9.37
C SER A 59 4.35 16.56 10.07
N ALA A 60 3.50 15.87 9.31
CA ALA A 60 2.42 15.03 9.85
C ALA A 60 2.66 13.53 9.60
N LYS A 61 2.50 12.70 10.62
CA LYS A 61 2.80 11.26 10.59
C LYS A 61 1.57 10.40 10.31
N VAL A 62 1.82 9.13 10.02
CA VAL A 62 0.76 8.11 9.94
C VAL A 62 0.02 8.01 11.28
N ASN A 63 -1.31 7.89 11.24
CA ASN A 63 -2.24 7.93 12.37
C ASN A 63 -2.26 9.26 13.13
N GLU A 64 -1.75 10.35 12.54
CA GLU A 64 -1.86 11.70 13.12
C GLU A 64 -3.11 12.41 12.60
N THR A 65 -3.83 13.07 13.50
CA THR A 65 -5.00 13.91 13.17
C THR A 65 -4.55 15.35 12.94
N VAL A 66 -4.88 15.88 11.76
CA VAL A 66 -4.47 17.22 11.34
C VAL A 66 -5.72 18.04 10.96
N PRO A 67 -5.85 19.28 11.44
CA PRO A 67 -6.96 20.16 11.07
C PRO A 67 -6.83 20.66 9.62
N VAL A 68 -7.97 20.97 9.01
CA VAL A 68 -8.02 21.52 7.66
C VAL A 68 -7.28 22.86 7.58
N GLY A 69 -6.48 23.03 6.52
CA GLY A 69 -5.64 24.22 6.31
C GLY A 69 -4.27 24.18 6.99
N ASN A 70 -3.97 23.17 7.82
CA ASN A 70 -2.61 22.99 8.34
C ASN A 70 -1.67 22.40 7.28
N ILE A 71 -0.39 22.76 7.39
CA ILE A 71 0.69 22.24 6.54
C ILE A 71 1.01 20.80 6.97
N ILE A 72 0.99 19.88 6.01
CA ILE A 72 1.29 18.45 6.23
C ILE A 72 2.66 18.04 5.71
N ALA A 73 3.12 18.66 4.63
CA ALA A 73 4.41 18.43 4.02
C ALA A 73 4.87 19.63 3.18
N ARG A 74 6.16 19.66 2.86
CA ARG A 74 6.77 20.63 1.96
C ARG A 74 7.39 19.94 0.76
N ILE A 75 7.13 20.50 -0.41
CA ILE A 75 7.65 20.03 -1.70
C ILE A 75 8.68 21.05 -2.20
N GLY A 76 9.90 20.60 -2.45
CA GLY A 76 10.95 21.36 -3.14
C GLY A 76 10.82 21.24 -4.66
N GLU A 77 11.40 22.19 -5.40
CA GLU A 77 11.47 22.08 -6.87
C GLU A 77 12.45 20.97 -7.29
N ILE A 78 12.39 20.56 -8.56
CA ILE A 78 13.25 19.51 -9.12
C ILE A 78 14.72 19.90 -8.93
N GLY A 79 15.43 19.16 -8.05
CA GLY A 79 16.83 19.40 -7.71
C GLY A 79 17.07 19.88 -6.26
N GLU A 80 16.01 20.21 -5.53
CA GLU A 80 16.07 20.55 -4.11
C GLU A 80 16.03 19.26 -3.28
N SER A 81 17.20 18.62 -3.13
CA SER A 81 17.36 17.47 -2.25
C SER A 81 17.36 17.92 -0.78
N PRO A 82 16.73 17.19 0.16
CA PRO A 82 16.87 17.45 1.58
C PRO A 82 18.34 17.21 1.95
N THR A 83 19.12 18.29 1.98
CA THR A 83 20.53 18.22 2.36
C THR A 83 20.58 18.17 3.88
N PRO A 84 20.94 17.03 4.51
CA PRO A 84 21.42 17.10 5.88
C PRO A 84 22.70 17.93 5.81
N ASN A 85 22.66 19.12 6.40
CA ASN A 85 23.74 20.09 6.52
C ASN A 85 25.12 19.42 6.50
N ARG A 86 25.73 19.34 5.31
CA ARG A 86 27.15 18.97 5.14
C ARG A 86 27.86 20.25 4.77
N ASP A 87 28.20 20.99 5.82
CA ASP A 87 29.22 22.02 5.76
C ASP A 87 30.48 21.47 5.07
N THR A 88 30.95 22.30 4.15
CA THR A 88 32.14 22.20 3.32
C THR A 88 33.37 21.60 4.00
N LYS A 89 34.00 20.61 3.33
CA LYS A 89 35.45 20.59 3.11
C LYS A 89 35.77 19.65 1.94
N LEU A 90 36.04 20.25 0.77
CA LEU A 90 36.86 19.64 -0.26
C LEU A 90 38.30 19.57 0.26
N ASP A 91 38.91 18.41 0.18
CA ASP A 91 40.22 18.22 -0.46
C ASP A 91 40.33 16.76 -0.91
N THR A 92 40.82 16.58 -2.12
CA THR A 92 40.95 15.33 -2.89
C THR A 92 42.18 14.53 -2.44
N GLU A 93 42.06 13.19 -2.39
CA GLU A 93 42.87 12.22 -3.17
C GLU A 93 43.18 10.88 -2.44
N GLU A 94 42.78 9.81 -3.13
CA GLU A 94 43.35 8.46 -3.25
C GLU A 94 43.44 7.41 -2.12
N ALA A 95 42.76 6.29 -2.44
CA ALA A 95 43.29 4.93 -2.59
C ALA A 95 43.53 4.03 -1.35
N ASN A 96 42.59 3.06 -1.24
CA ASN A 96 42.82 1.61 -1.38
C ASN A 96 43.56 0.83 -0.26
N SER A 97 42.82 -0.02 0.46
CA SER A 97 42.85 -1.51 0.34
C SER A 97 42.22 -2.15 1.59
N LYS A 98 41.09 -2.85 1.44
CA LYS A 98 40.94 -4.33 1.37
C LYS A 98 41.49 -5.12 2.58
N SER A 99 40.58 -5.76 3.31
CA SER A 99 40.51 -7.22 3.53
C SER A 99 39.25 -7.51 4.37
N ALA A 100 38.16 -8.09 3.84
CA ALA A 100 37.91 -9.52 3.61
C ALA A 100 37.89 -10.34 4.93
N LYS A 101 37.03 -11.34 5.19
CA LYS A 101 35.89 -11.98 4.52
C LYS A 101 35.42 -13.14 5.43
N GLY A 102 34.14 -13.52 5.36
CA GLY A 102 33.66 -14.87 5.71
C GLY A 102 32.14 -14.89 6.00
N LYS A 103 31.28 -15.14 4.99
CA LYS A 103 30.69 -16.45 4.56
C LYS A 103 29.70 -17.03 5.58
N SER A 104 28.53 -17.63 5.28
CA SER A 104 27.81 -18.03 4.05
C SER A 104 26.41 -18.57 4.47
N LYS A 105 25.41 -18.47 3.58
CA LYS A 105 24.38 -19.49 3.18
C LYS A 105 23.25 -18.75 2.45
N ASP A 106 23.17 -18.76 1.12
CA ASP A 106 22.65 -19.82 0.23
C ASP A 106 21.17 -20.15 0.51
N VAL A 107 20.24 -19.53 -0.24
CA VAL A 107 19.02 -20.19 -0.76
C VAL A 107 18.63 -19.54 -2.09
N GLU A 108 18.45 -20.41 -3.08
CA GLU A 108 18.07 -20.21 -4.48
C GLU A 108 16.78 -19.40 -4.69
N TYR A 109 16.85 -18.58 -5.74
CA TYR A 109 15.72 -17.97 -6.42
C TYR A 109 15.38 -18.86 -7.63
N SER A 110 14.30 -19.63 -7.53
CA SER A 110 13.69 -20.32 -8.66
C SER A 110 12.35 -19.66 -8.95
N GLN A 111 12.19 -19.23 -10.20
CA GLN A 111 10.93 -18.81 -10.81
C GLN A 111 9.94 -19.98 -10.76
N ASP A 112 8.67 -19.70 -10.47
CA ASP A 112 7.57 -19.90 -11.41
C ASP A 112 6.24 -19.37 -10.81
N THR A 113 5.28 -19.21 -11.70
CA THR A 113 3.91 -18.65 -11.65
C THR A 113 3.08 -18.98 -10.40
N ASP A 114 2.08 -18.19 -9.98
CA ASP A 114 0.81 -17.89 -10.65
C ASP A 114 0.14 -16.69 -9.92
N MET A 115 -0.14 -15.60 -10.63
CA MET A 115 -1.52 -15.18 -10.99
C MET A 115 -2.58 -15.50 -9.92
N VAL A 116 -2.91 -14.52 -9.06
CA VAL A 116 -4.22 -14.46 -8.41
C VAL A 116 -5.11 -13.52 -9.21
N GLU A 117 -5.95 -14.17 -9.98
CA GLU A 117 -6.94 -13.62 -10.87
C GLU A 117 -8.09 -12.94 -10.12
N ILE A 118 -8.56 -11.89 -10.77
CA ILE A 118 -9.61 -10.95 -10.41
C ILE A 118 -10.93 -11.71 -10.19
N GLU A 119 -11.48 -11.60 -8.98
CA GLU A 119 -12.90 -11.89 -8.73
C GLU A 119 -13.75 -10.78 -9.36
N GLU A 120 -14.15 -10.97 -10.61
CA GLU A 120 -15.30 -10.29 -11.21
C GLU A 120 -16.24 -11.34 -11.80
N LYS A 121 -17.18 -11.80 -10.97
CA LYS A 121 -18.13 -12.85 -11.35
C LYS A 121 -19.51 -12.28 -11.67
N ALA A 122 -19.77 -12.03 -12.96
CA ALA A 122 -21.05 -12.19 -13.67
C ALA A 122 -20.82 -11.98 -15.18
N PRO A 123 -21.56 -12.62 -16.13
CA PRO A 123 -22.96 -13.07 -16.02
C PRO A 123 -23.33 -14.42 -16.69
N SER A 124 -24.60 -14.81 -16.48
CA SER A 124 -25.49 -15.62 -17.34
C SER A 124 -25.09 -17.04 -17.79
N SER A 125 -25.83 -18.06 -17.33
CA SER A 125 -26.94 -18.70 -18.10
C SER A 125 -27.27 -20.09 -17.54
N LEU A 126 -28.56 -20.27 -17.23
CA LEU A 126 -29.42 -21.45 -17.36
C LEU A 126 -28.77 -22.86 -17.51
N GLU A 127 -29.19 -23.81 -16.67
CA GLU A 127 -30.07 -24.94 -17.06
C GLU A 127 -29.84 -26.20 -16.18
N THR A 128 -30.86 -26.48 -15.38
CA THR A 128 -31.51 -27.77 -15.06
C THR A 128 -30.71 -29.06 -14.83
N SER A 129 -30.97 -29.62 -13.64
CA SER A 129 -31.11 -31.05 -13.30
C SER A 129 -29.92 -32.00 -13.46
N ASN A 130 -29.36 -32.42 -12.31
CA ASN A 130 -29.18 -33.85 -12.04
C ASN A 130 -29.01 -34.10 -10.53
N ILE A 131 -30.11 -34.42 -9.85
CA ILE A 131 -30.07 -35.02 -8.52
C ILE A 131 -30.02 -36.52 -8.74
N SER A 132 -28.81 -37.09 -8.66
CA SER A 132 -28.60 -38.54 -8.65
C SER A 132 -27.90 -38.95 -7.36
N ALA A 133 -28.66 -39.74 -6.61
CA ALA A 133 -28.44 -40.30 -5.30
C ALA A 133 -27.06 -40.92 -5.03
N SER A 134 -26.61 -40.83 -3.77
CA SER A 134 -26.05 -41.97 -3.02
C SER A 134 -25.82 -41.58 -1.55
N ILE A 135 -26.90 -41.65 -0.77
CA ILE A 135 -26.84 -41.65 0.70
C ILE A 135 -26.57 -43.09 1.13
N GLN A 136 -25.33 -43.43 1.50
CA GLN A 136 -25.03 -44.74 2.08
C GLN A 136 -25.00 -44.67 3.61
N SER A 137 -26.19 -44.79 4.19
CA SER A 137 -26.42 -45.08 5.59
C SER A 137 -26.07 -46.54 5.91
N SER A 138 -25.21 -46.77 6.90
CA SER A 138 -25.02 -48.09 7.52
C SER A 138 -25.76 -48.14 8.85
N LYS A 139 -27.04 -48.51 8.81
CA LYS A 139 -27.74 -49.11 9.95
C LYS A 139 -28.56 -50.30 9.46
N ARG A 140 -27.91 -51.47 9.50
CA ARG A 140 -28.51 -52.79 9.27
C ARG A 140 -29.45 -53.10 10.42
N PHE A 141 -30.75 -53.17 10.15
CA PHE A 141 -31.69 -53.90 11.00
C PHE A 141 -32.63 -54.74 10.13
N TYR A 142 -32.29 -56.04 10.13
CA TYR A 142 -33.11 -57.25 10.05
C TYR A 142 -34.23 -57.39 9.00
N SER A 143 -33.98 -58.41 8.16
CA SER A 143 -34.89 -59.15 7.29
C SER A 143 -36.17 -59.62 7.97
N PRO A 144 -37.31 -59.61 7.26
CA PRO A 144 -38.45 -60.44 7.63
C PRO A 144 -38.93 -61.36 6.49
N LEU A 145 -39.51 -62.49 6.89
CA LEU A 145 -40.28 -63.53 6.17
C LEU A 145 -39.48 -64.81 5.84
N VAL A 146 -39.61 -65.95 6.53
CA VAL A 146 -40.75 -66.78 7.02
C VAL A 146 -41.31 -67.77 5.98
N LYS A 147 -41.31 -69.06 6.38
CA LYS A 147 -42.01 -70.24 5.81
C LYS A 147 -41.52 -70.72 4.42
N SER A 148 -41.37 -72.02 4.15
CA SER A 148 -42.00 -73.24 4.69
C SER A 148 -41.01 -74.38 4.87
#